data_AF-A0AAW8YH14-F1
#
_entry.id   AF-A0AAW8YH14-F1
#
_cell.length_a   1.000
_cell.length_b   1.000
_cell.length_c   1.000
_cell.angle_alpha   90.00
_cell.angle_beta   90.00
_cell.angle_gamma   90.00
#
_symmetry.space_group_name_H-M   'P 1'
#
loop_
_entity.id
_entity.type
_entity.pdbx_description
1 polymer ?
#
loop_
_entity_poly.entity_id
_entity_poly.type
_entity_poly.pdbx_seq_one_letter_code
_entity_poly.pdbx_strand_id
1 'polypeptide(L)'
;MKKFFTKNFSYRLIALVLALLLFAYVKTDHLTSTRVSGTDANQNKTALMSTKTATITMPVDLDVDSSKYVVSGYQERVKITLTGSSAMITTLTNTRNFKVYLALQDYAPGKHTVKYQVEGLGKDIRYRIQPEKSKITIAHRKTKKFEIRYRYDTNMVKEGYTMGNVKTSVTTVQATGSASEIDRISQVVADVNVPSNTTEDISARSVLQALDSNGNIVNVVLTPQSVNVTIPVSKAKTEKAKESSEASSQATSSSSSSEKSASSASSSSSEESSSSSASSDESSSADDTSSDGNPQLQQ
;
A
#
# COMPACT_ATOMS: atom_id res chain seq x y z
N MET A 1 37.25 -95.63 12.05
CA MET A 1 38.06 -95.26 13.23
C MET A 1 37.45 -94.05 13.93
N LYS A 2 37.60 -93.97 15.26
CA LYS A 2 37.44 -92.83 16.21
C LYS A 2 36.46 -91.68 15.91
N LYS A 3 35.50 -91.51 16.83
CA LYS A 3 34.74 -90.27 17.09
C LYS A 3 35.69 -89.14 17.51
N PHE A 4 35.59 -87.95 16.90
CA PHE A 4 36.22 -86.72 17.41
C PHE A 4 35.32 -85.48 17.20
N PHE A 5 34.16 -85.49 17.85
CA PHE A 5 33.52 -84.23 18.27
C PHE A 5 34.35 -83.64 19.41
N THR A 6 34.95 -82.46 19.23
CA THR A 6 35.44 -81.67 20.36
C THR A 6 34.30 -80.79 20.88
N LYS A 7 33.98 -80.99 22.16
CA LYS A 7 32.80 -80.59 22.95
C LYS A 7 32.40 -79.10 22.93
N ASN A 8 33.15 -78.24 22.22
CA ASN A 8 33.03 -76.78 22.24
C ASN A 8 32.62 -76.16 20.89
N PHE A 9 32.45 -76.95 19.82
CA PHE A 9 32.12 -76.42 18.49
C PHE A 9 30.72 -75.81 18.41
N SER A 10 29.75 -76.36 19.15
CA SER A 10 28.39 -75.81 19.27
C SER A 10 28.38 -74.38 19.81
N TYR A 11 29.17 -74.10 20.86
CA TYR A 11 29.32 -72.74 21.40
C TYR A 11 29.99 -71.79 20.41
N ARG A 12 30.92 -72.27 19.57
CA ARG A 12 31.52 -71.46 18.50
C ARG A 12 30.53 -71.12 17.39
N LEU A 13 29.67 -72.07 17.00
CA LEU A 13 28.59 -71.85 16.03
C LEU A 13 27.55 -70.86 16.58
N ILE A 14 27.13 -71.04 17.84
CA ILE A 14 26.20 -70.14 18.53
C ILE A 14 26.79 -68.74 18.68
N ALA A 15 28.08 -68.61 19.07
CA ALA A 15 28.75 -67.32 19.14
C ALA A 15 28.86 -66.62 17.77
N LEU A 16 29.06 -67.36 16.69
CA LEU A 16 29.10 -66.82 15.32
C LEU A 16 27.72 -66.32 14.88
N VAL A 17 26.65 -67.07 15.17
CA VAL A 17 25.26 -66.64 14.89
C VAL A 17 24.88 -65.42 15.74
N LEU A 18 25.25 -65.41 17.02
CA LEU A 18 25.00 -64.28 17.92
C LEU A 18 25.78 -63.03 17.49
N ALA A 19 27.03 -63.18 17.05
CA ALA A 19 27.83 -62.08 16.52
C ALA A 19 27.26 -61.53 15.20
N LEU A 20 26.75 -62.38 14.31
CA LEU A 20 26.05 -61.93 13.10
C LEU A 20 24.74 -61.22 13.43
N LEU A 21 23.96 -61.72 14.41
CA LEU A 21 22.76 -61.04 14.89
C LEU A 21 23.06 -59.68 15.52
N LEU A 22 24.12 -59.57 16.33
CA LEU A 22 24.50 -58.32 16.98
C LEU A 22 25.10 -57.32 15.98
N PHE A 23 25.88 -57.80 15.00
CA PHE A 23 26.35 -56.99 13.86
C PHE A 23 25.18 -56.49 13.00
N ALA A 24 24.20 -57.35 12.71
CA ALA A 24 22.99 -56.97 12.01
C ALA A 24 22.20 -55.94 12.82
N TYR A 25 21.97 -56.18 14.11
CA TYR A 25 21.26 -55.29 15.03
C TYR A 25 21.88 -53.88 15.05
N VAL A 26 23.19 -53.79 15.29
CA VAL A 26 23.97 -52.53 15.26
C VAL A 26 23.94 -51.85 13.87
N LYS A 27 23.74 -52.61 12.79
CA LYS A 27 23.52 -52.05 11.43
C LYS A 27 22.08 -51.69 11.10
N THR A 28 21.10 -52.31 11.76
CA THR A 28 19.65 -52.08 11.55
C THR A 28 19.07 -51.02 12.46
N ASP A 29 19.87 -50.47 13.37
CA ASP A 29 19.63 -49.16 13.98
C ASP A 29 19.60 -48.08 12.90
N HIS A 30 18.42 -47.91 12.30
CA HIS A 30 18.01 -46.73 11.53
C HIS A 30 17.85 -45.51 12.46
N LEU A 31 18.86 -45.25 13.28
CA LEU A 31 19.06 -43.98 13.96
C LEU A 31 19.46 -42.93 12.92
N THR A 32 18.47 -42.10 12.60
CA THR A 32 18.56 -40.74 12.04
C THR A 32 19.91 -40.34 11.46
N SER A 33 20.00 -40.33 10.13
CA SER A 33 21.21 -40.01 9.38
C SER A 33 21.83 -38.66 9.78
N THR A 34 22.83 -38.70 10.67
CA THR A 34 23.82 -37.64 10.84
C THR A 34 25.18 -38.23 10.51
N ARG A 35 25.55 -38.14 9.22
CA ARG A 35 26.80 -38.69 8.69
C ARG A 35 28.01 -38.05 9.36
N VAL A 36 28.76 -38.84 10.13
CA VAL A 36 30.14 -38.51 10.55
C VAL A 36 31.05 -39.72 10.32
N SER A 37 31.23 -40.11 9.06
CA SER A 37 32.20 -41.13 8.66
C SER A 37 33.54 -40.48 8.34
N GLY A 38 34.53 -40.69 9.21
CA GLY A 38 35.87 -40.15 9.06
C GLY A 38 36.74 -40.92 8.08
N THR A 39 36.55 -40.68 6.78
CA THR A 39 37.61 -40.93 5.75
C THR A 39 37.67 -39.80 4.70
N ASP A 40 37.22 -38.60 5.06
CA ASP A 40 37.34 -37.36 4.26
C ASP A 40 37.44 -36.14 5.19
N ALA A 41 38.52 -36.07 5.97
CA ALA A 41 38.72 -35.06 7.02
C ALA A 41 38.97 -33.62 6.50
N ASN A 42 38.62 -33.32 5.23
CA ASN A 42 38.93 -32.06 4.55
C ASN A 42 37.73 -31.44 3.77
N GLN A 43 36.50 -31.87 4.03
CA GLN A 43 35.30 -31.32 3.36
C GLN A 43 34.29 -30.63 4.30
N ASN A 44 34.09 -31.12 5.53
CA ASN A 44 33.14 -30.49 6.47
C ASN A 44 33.72 -29.32 7.28
N LYS A 45 35.05 -29.20 7.42
CA LYS A 45 35.69 -27.98 7.94
C LYS A 45 35.61 -26.83 6.93
N THR A 46 35.52 -27.18 5.65
CA THR A 46 35.43 -26.25 4.52
C THR A 46 34.06 -25.56 4.47
N ALA A 47 32.95 -26.25 4.75
CA ALA A 47 31.60 -25.67 4.67
C ALA A 47 31.36 -24.46 5.59
N LEU A 48 32.00 -24.39 6.76
CA LEU A 48 31.94 -23.22 7.66
C LEU A 48 32.84 -22.05 7.21
N MET A 49 33.95 -22.37 6.55
CA MET A 49 34.89 -21.40 5.94
C MET A 49 34.45 -20.94 4.55
N SER A 50 33.56 -21.69 3.89
CA SER A 50 33.10 -21.42 2.53
C SER A 50 32.32 -20.11 2.46
N THR A 51 32.69 -19.28 1.48
CA THR A 51 31.90 -18.11 1.11
C THR A 51 30.63 -18.58 0.40
N LYS A 52 29.47 -18.19 0.91
CA LYS A 52 28.16 -18.38 0.27
C LYS A 52 27.65 -17.04 -0.24
N THR A 53 26.94 -17.08 -1.36
CA THR A 53 26.18 -15.94 -1.87
C THR A 53 24.70 -16.32 -1.93
N ALA A 54 23.83 -15.44 -1.47
CA ALA A 54 22.37 -15.61 -1.55
C ALA A 54 21.71 -14.29 -1.96
N THR A 55 20.62 -14.35 -2.72
CA THR A 55 19.83 -13.17 -3.09
C THR A 55 18.42 -13.30 -2.53
N ILE A 56 17.95 -12.29 -1.83
CA ILE A 56 16.62 -12.25 -1.20
C ILE A 56 15.94 -10.90 -1.48
N THR A 57 14.60 -10.89 -1.46
CA THR A 57 13.79 -9.69 -1.73
C THR A 57 13.27 -9.10 -0.43
N MET A 58 13.80 -7.95 -0.02
CA MET A 58 13.45 -7.27 1.23
C MET A 58 12.47 -6.11 0.97
N PRO A 59 11.58 -5.78 1.93
CA PRO A 59 10.86 -4.52 1.89
C PRO A 59 11.83 -3.35 2.11
N VAL A 60 11.40 -2.15 1.73
CA VAL A 60 12.13 -0.89 1.95
C VAL A 60 11.42 -0.08 3.02
N ASP A 61 12.12 0.19 4.12
CA ASP A 61 11.68 1.14 5.15
C ASP A 61 12.06 2.58 4.75
N LEU A 62 11.30 3.57 5.22
CA LEU A 62 11.57 4.99 5.01
C LEU A 62 11.92 5.65 6.34
N ASP A 63 13.13 6.20 6.46
CA ASP A 63 13.52 7.03 7.60
C ASP A 63 13.19 8.50 7.28
N VAL A 64 11.93 8.85 7.52
CA VAL A 64 11.34 10.17 7.27
C VAL A 64 10.26 10.47 8.31
N ASP A 65 10.08 11.74 8.66
CA ASP A 65 8.92 12.20 9.43
C ASP A 65 7.61 12.03 8.64
N SER A 66 7.05 10.82 8.73
CA SER A 66 5.78 10.41 8.12
C SER A 66 4.56 11.14 8.70
N SER A 67 4.73 11.98 9.73
CA SER A 67 3.67 12.87 10.23
C SER A 67 3.56 14.17 9.42
N LYS A 68 4.66 14.61 8.79
CA LYS A 68 4.75 15.85 8.00
C LYS A 68 4.91 15.63 6.50
N TYR A 69 5.47 14.49 6.10
CA TYR A 69 5.83 14.21 4.71
C TYR A 69 5.23 12.89 4.18
N VAL A 70 5.07 12.83 2.86
CA VAL A 70 4.78 11.61 2.09
C VAL A 70 5.87 11.47 1.03
N VAL A 71 6.31 10.23 0.80
CA VAL A 71 7.34 9.90 -0.18
C VAL A 71 6.71 9.01 -1.26
N SER A 72 7.01 9.27 -2.52
CA SER A 72 6.52 8.48 -3.66
C SER A 72 7.63 8.18 -4.68
N GLY A 73 7.39 7.22 -5.57
CA GLY A 73 8.32 6.82 -6.64
C GLY A 73 9.37 5.76 -6.27
N TYR A 74 9.45 5.36 -4.99
CA TYR A 74 10.34 4.28 -4.55
C TYR A 74 9.77 2.88 -4.84
N GLN A 75 10.65 1.87 -4.85
CA GLN A 75 10.22 0.47 -4.90
C GLN A 75 9.98 -0.03 -3.48
N GLU A 76 8.77 -0.51 -3.19
CA GLU A 76 8.42 -1.10 -1.89
C GLU A 76 9.30 -2.31 -1.53
N ARG A 77 9.87 -2.97 -2.54
CA ARG A 77 10.72 -4.15 -2.38
C ARG A 77 11.92 -4.10 -3.32
N VAL A 78 13.10 -4.44 -2.81
CA VAL A 78 14.35 -4.51 -3.58
C VAL A 78 15.04 -5.85 -3.39
N LYS A 79 15.85 -6.24 -4.37
CA LYS A 79 16.68 -7.45 -4.29
C LYS A 79 18.00 -7.08 -3.61
N ILE A 80 18.38 -7.83 -2.58
CA ILE A 80 19.70 -7.73 -1.94
C ILE A 80 20.44 -9.07 -2.09
N THR A 81 21.63 -9.01 -2.68
CA THR A 81 22.59 -10.10 -2.75
C THR A 81 23.57 -9.95 -1.60
N LEU A 82 23.65 -10.97 -0.74
CA LEU A 82 24.52 -11.05 0.42
C LEU A 82 25.63 -12.08 0.15
N THR A 83 26.88 -11.76 0.51
CA THR A 83 28.06 -12.63 0.36
C THR A 83 28.89 -12.62 1.64
N GLY A 84 29.17 -13.80 2.20
CA GLY A 84 29.87 -13.96 3.47
C GLY A 84 30.01 -15.44 3.86
N SER A 85 30.30 -15.75 5.12
CA SER A 85 30.42 -17.14 5.58
C SER A 85 29.09 -17.90 5.42
N SER A 86 29.16 -19.18 5.02
CA SER A 86 27.98 -19.99 4.73
C SER A 86 26.98 -20.07 5.89
N ALA A 87 27.48 -20.14 7.13
CA ALA A 87 26.66 -20.13 8.34
C ALA A 87 25.91 -18.80 8.51
N MET A 88 26.60 -17.66 8.48
CA MET A 88 25.98 -16.34 8.65
C MET A 88 24.96 -16.05 7.55
N ILE A 89 25.30 -16.34 6.29
CA ILE A 89 24.39 -16.13 5.16
C ILE A 89 23.12 -16.96 5.29
N THR A 90 23.24 -18.23 5.70
CA THR A 90 22.08 -19.11 5.91
C THR A 90 21.20 -18.62 7.05
N THR A 91 21.79 -18.16 8.17
CA THR A 91 21.04 -17.53 9.26
C THR A 91 20.34 -16.26 8.80
N LEU A 92 21.03 -15.33 8.14
CA LEU A 92 20.46 -14.07 7.65
C LEU A 92 19.33 -14.27 6.64
N THR A 93 19.42 -15.27 5.75
CA THR A 93 18.33 -15.57 4.81
C THR A 93 17.08 -16.13 5.49
N ASN A 94 17.25 -16.83 6.62
CA ASN A 94 16.17 -17.45 7.38
C ASN A 94 15.52 -16.47 8.37
N THR A 95 16.33 -15.77 9.17
CA THR A 95 15.83 -14.85 10.21
C THR A 95 15.48 -13.47 9.67
N ARG A 96 16.19 -13.00 8.63
CA ARG A 96 16.03 -11.66 8.04
C ARG A 96 16.20 -10.53 9.07
N ASN A 97 17.10 -10.73 10.03
CA ASN A 97 17.42 -9.77 11.11
C ASN A 97 18.28 -8.58 10.62
N PHE A 98 17.86 -7.93 9.54
CA PHE A 98 18.47 -6.72 8.99
C PHE A 98 17.41 -5.94 8.21
N LYS A 99 17.61 -4.64 8.03
CA LYS A 99 16.66 -3.75 7.34
C LYS A 99 17.29 -3.12 6.11
N VAL A 100 16.50 -2.94 5.06
CA VAL A 100 16.87 -2.12 3.90
C VAL A 100 16.02 -0.86 3.95
N TYR A 101 16.65 0.30 3.86
CA TYR A 101 15.95 1.57 4.07
C TYR A 101 16.48 2.71 3.19
N LEU A 102 15.71 3.79 3.11
CA LEU A 102 16.14 5.07 2.58
C LEU A 102 16.24 6.08 3.74
N ALA A 103 17.45 6.59 3.97
CA ALA A 103 17.70 7.70 4.90
C ALA A 103 17.25 9.02 4.25
N LEU A 104 16.17 9.63 4.75
CA LEU A 104 15.51 10.78 4.12
C LEU A 104 15.41 12.02 5.03
N GLN A 105 15.87 11.95 6.29
CA GLN A 105 15.75 13.05 7.25
C GLN A 105 16.45 14.35 6.80
N ASP A 106 17.59 14.23 6.10
CA ASP A 106 18.36 15.37 5.59
C ASP A 106 17.82 15.95 4.27
N TYR A 107 16.71 15.42 3.74
CA TYR A 107 16.19 15.79 2.42
C TYR A 107 14.98 16.73 2.53
N ALA A 108 15.12 17.93 1.97
CA ALA A 108 14.01 18.87 1.81
C ALA A 108 12.94 18.35 0.83
N PRO A 109 11.69 18.86 0.89
CA PRO A 109 10.65 18.56 -0.11
C PRO A 109 11.14 18.81 -1.55
N GLY A 110 10.89 17.85 -2.45
CA GLY A 110 11.41 17.89 -3.81
C GLY A 110 11.65 16.51 -4.42
N LYS A 111 12.28 16.48 -5.60
CA LYS A 111 12.66 15.26 -6.32
C LYS A 111 14.12 14.92 -6.07
N HIS A 112 14.39 13.71 -5.60
CA HIS A 112 15.74 13.27 -5.19
C HIS A 112 16.11 11.91 -5.78
N THR A 113 17.40 11.63 -5.87
CA THR A 113 17.91 10.28 -6.23
C THR A 113 18.72 9.73 -5.06
N VAL A 114 18.12 8.86 -4.27
CA VAL A 114 18.66 8.37 -2.99
C VAL A 114 19.16 6.93 -3.15
N LYS A 115 20.27 6.59 -2.48
CA LYS A 115 20.83 5.24 -2.45
C LYS A 115 20.22 4.44 -1.30
N TYR A 116 19.84 3.18 -1.57
CA TYR A 116 19.38 2.28 -0.51
C TYR A 116 20.53 1.95 0.46
N GLN A 117 20.22 1.96 1.74
CA GLN A 117 21.14 1.61 2.83
C GLN A 117 20.68 0.33 3.52
N VAL A 118 21.58 -0.30 4.30
CA VAL A 118 21.28 -1.52 5.05
C VAL A 118 21.76 -1.38 6.48
N GLU A 119 20.88 -1.69 7.43
CA GLU A 119 21.16 -1.71 8.86
C GLU A 119 21.10 -3.16 9.38
N GLY A 120 21.92 -3.51 10.37
CA GLY A 120 21.90 -4.83 11.02
C GLY A 120 22.75 -5.92 10.34
N LEU A 121 23.50 -5.61 9.29
CA LEU A 121 24.50 -6.52 8.73
C LEU A 121 25.82 -6.47 9.51
N GLY A 122 26.41 -7.64 9.78
CA GLY A 122 27.75 -7.76 10.36
C GLY A 122 28.85 -7.33 9.39
N LYS A 123 29.98 -6.86 9.92
CA LYS A 123 31.11 -6.29 9.14
C LYS A 123 31.68 -7.24 8.09
N ASP A 124 31.56 -8.55 8.30
CA ASP A 124 32.08 -9.59 7.39
C ASP A 124 31.14 -9.93 6.22
N ILE A 125 29.95 -9.30 6.16
CA ILE A 125 28.95 -9.51 5.12
C ILE A 125 29.05 -8.40 4.07
N ARG A 126 29.46 -8.76 2.85
CA ARG A 126 29.35 -7.88 1.69
C ARG A 126 27.94 -7.95 1.12
N TYR A 127 27.41 -6.83 0.65
CA TYR A 127 26.08 -6.77 0.05
C TYR A 127 26.05 -5.94 -1.24
N ARG A 128 25.06 -6.22 -2.09
CA ARG A 128 24.69 -5.42 -3.26
C ARG A 128 23.16 -5.36 -3.37
N ILE A 129 22.62 -4.16 -3.54
CA ILE A 129 21.18 -3.93 -3.73
C ILE A 129 20.91 -3.67 -5.21
N GLN A 130 19.79 -4.18 -5.71
CA GLN A 130 19.28 -3.97 -7.06
C GLN A 130 17.80 -3.55 -7.00
N PRO A 131 17.44 -2.35 -7.50
CA PRO A 131 18.33 -1.27 -7.96
C PRO A 131 19.15 -0.66 -6.81
N GLU A 132 20.32 -0.06 -7.10
CA GLU A 132 21.16 0.58 -6.07
C GLU A 132 20.61 1.92 -5.59
N LYS A 133 19.94 2.66 -6.48
CA LYS A 133 19.35 3.98 -6.21
C LYS A 133 17.89 4.02 -6.61
N SER A 134 17.13 4.90 -5.97
CA SER A 134 15.73 5.16 -6.22
C SER A 134 15.52 6.63 -6.58
N LYS A 135 14.62 6.91 -7.53
CA LYS A 135 14.14 8.27 -7.80
C LYS A 135 12.88 8.50 -6.98
N ILE A 136 12.93 9.40 -6.01
CA ILE A 136 11.83 9.66 -5.10
C ILE A 136 11.33 11.10 -5.24
N THR A 137 10.10 11.33 -4.79
CA THR A 137 9.56 12.66 -4.53
C THR A 137 9.12 12.74 -3.08
N ILE A 138 9.64 13.73 -2.34
CA ILE A 138 9.22 14.05 -0.96
C ILE A 138 8.28 15.25 -1.05
N ALA A 139 7.08 15.14 -0.49
CA ALA A 139 6.08 16.19 -0.50
C ALA A 139 5.44 16.35 0.89
N HIS A 140 4.90 17.54 1.18
CA HIS A 140 4.12 17.76 2.39
C HIS A 140 2.89 16.85 2.43
N ARG A 141 2.68 16.21 3.58
CA ARG A 141 1.51 15.40 3.87
C ARG A 141 0.30 16.31 4.09
N LYS A 142 -0.80 16.01 3.41
CA LYS A 142 -2.10 16.65 3.62
C LYS A 142 -3.15 15.58 3.88
N THR A 143 -4.13 15.90 4.72
CA THR A 143 -5.29 15.06 4.99
C THR A 143 -6.55 15.89 4.79
N LYS A 144 -7.53 15.36 4.05
CA LYS A 144 -8.82 16.04 3.80
C LYS A 144 -9.96 15.02 3.83
N LYS A 145 -11.13 15.46 4.29
CA LYS A 145 -12.36 14.66 4.27
C LYS A 145 -13.09 14.84 2.94
N PHE A 146 -13.63 13.75 2.41
CA PHE A 146 -14.43 13.71 1.20
C PHE A 146 -15.70 12.90 1.44
N GLU A 147 -16.78 13.24 0.74
CA GLU A 147 -18.00 12.44 0.69
C GLU A 147 -17.82 11.25 -0.26
N ILE A 148 -18.46 10.13 0.06
CA ILE A 148 -18.40 8.91 -0.73
C ILE A 148 -19.57 8.88 -1.72
N ARG A 149 -19.27 8.79 -3.02
CA ARG A 149 -20.26 8.61 -4.09
C ARG A 149 -20.39 7.13 -4.44
N TYR A 150 -21.54 6.54 -4.16
CA TYR A 150 -21.83 5.15 -4.53
C TYR A 150 -22.23 5.07 -6.01
N ARG A 151 -21.61 4.15 -6.75
CA ARG A 151 -21.88 3.88 -8.16
C ARG A 151 -22.26 2.41 -8.31
N TYR A 152 -23.36 2.17 -9.00
CA TYR A 152 -23.91 0.84 -9.26
C TYR A 152 -24.75 0.90 -10.53
N ASP A 153 -24.82 -0.22 -11.25
CA ASP A 153 -25.65 -0.31 -12.46
C ASP A 153 -27.09 -0.70 -12.09
N THR A 154 -28.01 0.25 -12.25
CA THR A 154 -29.44 0.03 -12.00
C THR A 154 -30.09 -0.95 -12.95
N ASN A 155 -29.47 -1.24 -14.12
CA ASN A 155 -30.01 -2.15 -15.13
C ASN A 155 -29.79 -3.63 -14.80
N MET A 156 -29.07 -3.94 -13.71
CA MET A 156 -28.76 -5.31 -13.30
C MET A 156 -29.88 -5.98 -12.47
N VAL A 157 -30.93 -5.25 -12.07
CA VAL A 157 -32.13 -5.86 -11.46
C VAL A 157 -32.97 -6.60 -12.49
N LYS A 158 -33.75 -7.57 -12.02
CA LYS A 158 -34.77 -8.22 -12.84
C LYS A 158 -35.89 -7.23 -13.21
N GLU A 159 -36.47 -7.40 -14.40
CA GLU A 159 -37.67 -6.66 -14.80
C GLU A 159 -38.79 -6.78 -13.75
N GLY A 160 -39.49 -5.68 -13.47
CA GLY A 160 -40.48 -5.60 -12.40
C GLY A 160 -39.90 -5.40 -10.99
N TYR A 161 -38.60 -5.13 -10.86
CA TYR A 161 -37.94 -4.73 -9.61
C TYR A 161 -37.25 -3.36 -9.74
N THR A 162 -37.03 -2.70 -8.61
CA THR A 162 -36.37 -1.40 -8.47
C THR A 162 -35.40 -1.42 -7.31
N MET A 163 -34.22 -0.81 -7.48
CA MET A 163 -33.30 -0.53 -6.37
C MET A 163 -33.77 0.70 -5.58
N GLY A 164 -33.70 0.64 -4.25
CA GLY A 164 -33.87 1.79 -3.38
C GLY A 164 -32.55 2.52 -3.08
N ASN A 165 -32.62 3.49 -2.17
CA ASN A 165 -31.45 4.26 -1.73
C ASN A 165 -30.43 3.40 -0.97
N VAL A 166 -29.15 3.67 -1.23
CA VAL A 166 -28.02 3.05 -0.55
C VAL A 166 -28.07 3.27 0.96
N LYS A 167 -27.98 2.19 1.74
CA LYS A 167 -27.78 2.22 3.19
C LYS A 167 -26.32 1.92 3.51
N THR A 168 -25.70 2.77 4.31
CA THR A 168 -24.32 2.61 4.78
C THR A 168 -24.12 3.32 6.13
N SER A 169 -23.13 2.89 6.90
CA SER A 169 -22.75 3.52 8.18
C SER A 169 -21.68 4.61 8.03
N VAL A 170 -21.06 4.73 6.86
CA VAL A 170 -19.93 5.65 6.61
C VAL A 170 -20.23 6.46 5.35
N THR A 171 -20.53 7.75 5.50
CA THR A 171 -20.79 8.68 4.40
C THR A 171 -19.57 9.50 3.98
N THR A 172 -18.54 9.58 4.83
CA THR A 172 -17.34 10.37 4.61
C THR A 172 -16.07 9.55 4.86
N VAL A 173 -15.00 9.90 4.16
CA VAL A 173 -13.70 9.22 4.19
C VAL A 173 -12.59 10.25 4.32
N GLN A 174 -11.52 9.90 5.04
CA GLN A 174 -10.30 10.70 5.13
C GLN A 174 -9.30 10.23 4.08
N ALA A 175 -8.92 11.11 3.17
CA ALA A 175 -7.82 10.87 2.23
C ALA A 175 -6.54 11.52 2.76
N THR A 176 -5.43 10.78 2.75
CA THR A 176 -4.09 11.26 3.13
C THR A 176 -3.08 10.96 2.03
N GLY A 177 -2.28 11.95 1.65
CA GLY A 177 -1.31 11.84 0.55
C GLY A 177 -0.46 13.11 0.43
N SER A 178 0.20 13.31 -0.72
CA SER A 178 0.84 14.59 -0.98
C SER A 178 -0.20 15.70 -1.13
N ALA A 179 0.14 16.94 -0.75
CA ALA A 179 -0.76 18.08 -0.92
C ALA A 179 -1.30 18.20 -2.37
N SER A 180 -0.44 18.02 -3.36
CA SER A 180 -0.78 18.02 -4.79
C SER A 180 -1.73 16.90 -5.23
N GLU A 181 -1.70 15.73 -4.58
CA GLU A 181 -2.65 14.65 -4.86
C GLU A 181 -4.00 14.93 -4.19
N ILE A 182 -3.98 15.36 -2.92
CA ILE A 182 -5.19 15.69 -2.15
C ILE A 182 -5.98 16.85 -2.77
N ASP A 183 -5.31 17.83 -3.36
CA ASP A 183 -5.96 18.95 -4.03
C ASP A 183 -6.43 18.63 -5.46
N ARG A 184 -6.03 17.48 -6.03
CA ARG A 184 -6.49 16.98 -7.34
C ARG A 184 -7.69 16.06 -7.30
N ILE A 185 -8.01 15.42 -6.17
CA ILE A 185 -9.16 14.52 -6.08
C ILE A 185 -10.48 15.34 -6.15
N SER A 186 -11.26 15.03 -7.17
CA SER A 186 -12.56 15.64 -7.46
C SER A 186 -13.71 14.89 -6.79
N GLN A 187 -13.57 13.58 -6.58
CA GLN A 187 -14.56 12.72 -5.93
C GLN A 187 -13.92 11.46 -5.37
N VAL A 188 -14.48 10.90 -4.31
CA VAL A 188 -14.18 9.54 -3.87
C VAL A 188 -15.39 8.66 -4.17
N VAL A 189 -15.17 7.56 -4.89
CA VAL A 189 -16.23 6.65 -5.33
C VAL A 189 -16.15 5.30 -4.64
N ALA A 190 -17.31 4.65 -4.52
CA ALA A 190 -17.47 3.27 -4.13
C ALA A 190 -18.25 2.55 -5.23
N ASP A 191 -17.54 1.79 -6.07
CA ASP A 191 -18.17 0.98 -7.10
C ASP A 191 -18.72 -0.32 -6.46
N VAL A 192 -20.02 -0.55 -6.61
CA VAL A 192 -20.74 -1.71 -6.08
C VAL A 192 -21.09 -2.64 -7.23
N ASN A 193 -20.49 -3.83 -7.26
CA ASN A 193 -20.80 -4.83 -8.27
C ASN A 193 -22.16 -5.48 -7.97
N VAL A 194 -23.10 -5.37 -8.91
CA VAL A 194 -24.45 -5.94 -8.78
C VAL A 194 -24.59 -7.15 -9.71
N PRO A 195 -24.99 -8.33 -9.22
CA PRO A 195 -25.28 -9.49 -10.06
C PRO A 195 -26.45 -9.24 -11.02
N SER A 196 -26.38 -9.78 -12.24
CA SER A 196 -27.48 -9.70 -13.20
C SER A 196 -28.73 -10.46 -12.73
N ASN A 197 -29.92 -9.95 -13.05
CA ASN A 197 -31.23 -10.47 -12.64
C ASN A 197 -31.47 -10.45 -11.12
N THR A 198 -30.88 -9.49 -10.39
CA THR A 198 -31.07 -9.41 -8.93
C THR A 198 -32.53 -9.13 -8.55
N THR A 199 -33.03 -9.85 -7.54
CA THR A 199 -34.38 -9.72 -6.96
C THR A 199 -34.41 -9.53 -5.44
N GLU A 200 -33.25 -9.54 -4.78
CA GLU A 200 -33.07 -9.49 -3.33
C GLU A 200 -32.12 -8.34 -2.93
N ASP A 201 -32.15 -7.94 -1.66
CA ASP A 201 -31.28 -6.88 -1.12
C ASP A 201 -29.79 -7.23 -1.31
N ILE A 202 -29.05 -6.32 -1.95
CA ILE A 202 -27.63 -6.49 -2.24
C ILE A 202 -26.83 -6.01 -1.03
N SER A 203 -26.03 -6.87 -0.41
CA SER A 203 -25.08 -6.48 0.63
C SER A 203 -23.65 -6.79 0.19
N ALA A 204 -22.84 -5.75 0.00
CA ALA A 204 -21.52 -5.87 -0.61
C ALA A 204 -20.47 -5.00 0.11
N ARG A 205 -19.22 -5.46 0.06
CA ARG A 205 -18.05 -4.68 0.50
C ARG A 205 -17.40 -4.03 -0.72
N SER A 206 -17.39 -2.70 -0.76
CA SER A 206 -16.80 -1.93 -1.85
C SER A 206 -15.53 -1.23 -1.39
N VAL A 207 -14.47 -1.33 -2.20
CA VAL A 207 -13.21 -0.60 -2.00
C VAL A 207 -13.40 0.84 -2.47
N LEU A 208 -12.91 1.80 -1.70
CA LEU A 208 -12.99 3.21 -2.06
C LEU A 208 -11.86 3.59 -3.03
N GLN A 209 -12.16 4.44 -4.01
CA GLN A 209 -11.18 4.99 -4.96
C GLN A 209 -11.30 6.51 -5.04
N ALA A 210 -10.18 7.21 -4.92
CA ALA A 210 -10.11 8.65 -5.15
C ALA A 210 -9.85 8.92 -6.63
N LEU A 211 -10.71 9.73 -7.27
CA LEU A 211 -10.61 10.07 -8.68
C LEU A 211 -10.36 11.57 -8.87
N ASP A 212 -9.51 11.93 -9.83
CA ASP A 212 -9.38 13.31 -10.30
C ASP A 212 -10.51 13.70 -11.27
N SER A 213 -10.53 14.96 -11.72
CA SER A 213 -11.56 15.49 -12.63
C SER A 213 -11.62 14.78 -14.00
N ASN A 214 -10.56 14.06 -14.37
CA ASN A 214 -10.50 13.28 -15.61
C ASN A 214 -10.91 11.81 -15.37
N GLY A 215 -11.28 11.43 -14.14
CA GLY A 215 -11.62 10.07 -13.76
C GLY A 215 -10.42 9.15 -13.47
N ASN A 216 -9.19 9.69 -13.39
CA ASN A 216 -8.02 8.86 -13.09
C ASN A 216 -7.88 8.62 -11.59
N ILE A 217 -7.42 7.43 -11.21
CA ILE A 217 -7.13 7.07 -9.82
C ILE A 217 -5.97 7.93 -9.28
N VAL A 218 -6.18 8.57 -8.14
CA VAL A 218 -5.17 9.34 -7.42
C VAL A 218 -4.55 8.48 -6.32
N ASN A 219 -3.22 8.47 -6.23
CA ASN A 219 -2.48 7.64 -5.27
C ASN A 219 -2.52 8.22 -3.86
N VAL A 220 -3.57 7.91 -3.09
CA VAL A 220 -3.77 8.38 -1.71
C VAL A 220 -4.22 7.25 -0.80
N VAL A 221 -3.91 7.35 0.49
CA VAL A 221 -4.40 6.43 1.52
C VAL A 221 -5.78 6.89 1.99
N LEU A 222 -6.79 6.06 1.75
CA LEU A 222 -8.16 6.30 2.21
C LEU A 222 -8.42 5.58 3.55
N THR A 223 -9.02 6.27 4.51
CA THR A 223 -9.41 5.73 5.82
C THR A 223 -10.89 6.04 6.10
N PRO A 224 -11.77 5.03 6.13
CA PRO A 224 -11.51 3.60 5.85
C PRO A 224 -11.15 3.34 4.38
N GLN A 225 -10.48 2.21 4.09
CA GLN A 225 -10.14 1.80 2.72
C GLN A 225 -11.33 1.20 1.93
N SER A 226 -12.35 0.72 2.64
CA SER A 226 -13.50 0.03 2.07
C SER A 226 -14.71 0.17 3.00
N VAL A 227 -15.91 0.20 2.42
CA VAL A 227 -17.17 0.34 3.15
C VAL A 227 -18.09 -0.85 2.86
N ASN A 228 -18.93 -1.19 3.83
CA ASN A 228 -20.03 -2.12 3.61
C ASN A 228 -21.26 -1.30 3.16
N VAL A 229 -21.94 -1.82 2.15
CA VAL A 229 -23.02 -1.13 1.43
C VAL A 229 -24.20 -2.09 1.31
N THR A 230 -25.40 -1.63 1.65
CA THR A 230 -26.64 -2.40 1.45
C THR A 230 -27.58 -1.62 0.54
N ILE A 231 -27.96 -2.20 -0.59
CA ILE A 231 -28.89 -1.64 -1.57
C ILE A 231 -30.18 -2.45 -1.50
N PRO A 232 -31.29 -1.91 -0.98
CA PRO A 232 -32.54 -2.64 -0.89
C PRO A 232 -33.17 -2.80 -2.28
N VAL A 233 -33.80 -3.94 -2.54
CA VAL A 233 -34.42 -4.25 -3.85
C VAL A 233 -35.89 -4.63 -3.63
N SER A 234 -36.79 -3.86 -4.23
CA SER A 234 -38.24 -4.02 -4.08
C SER A 234 -38.89 -4.31 -5.43
N LYS A 235 -40.07 -4.96 -5.42
CA LYS A 235 -40.89 -5.07 -6.63
C LYS A 235 -41.41 -3.69 -7.01
N ALA A 236 -41.27 -3.34 -8.28
CA ALA A 236 -41.83 -2.12 -8.85
C ALA A 236 -43.34 -2.12 -8.64
N LYS A 237 -43.87 -1.15 -7.89
CA LYS A 237 -45.31 -0.88 -7.93
C LYS A 237 -45.62 -0.23 -9.27
N THR A 238 -46.34 -0.94 -10.13
CA THR A 238 -47.05 -0.33 -11.26
C THR A 238 -48.18 0.55 -10.72
N GLU A 239 -47.85 1.76 -10.26
CA GLU A 239 -48.87 2.79 -10.18
C GLU A 239 -49.29 3.11 -11.61
N LYS A 240 -50.48 2.61 -11.99
CA LYS A 240 -51.12 2.99 -13.24
C LYS A 240 -51.23 4.51 -13.25
N ALA A 241 -50.47 5.16 -14.13
CA ALA A 241 -50.76 6.52 -14.54
C ALA A 241 -52.22 6.55 -15.00
N LYS A 242 -53.09 7.19 -14.22
CA LYS A 242 -54.51 7.29 -14.53
C LYS A 242 -54.66 8.42 -15.56
N GLU A 243 -54.42 8.07 -16.81
CA GLU A 243 -54.63 8.90 -17.97
C GLU A 243 -56.12 9.26 -18.08
N SER A 244 -56.51 10.40 -17.49
CA SER A 244 -57.82 11.00 -17.69
C SER A 244 -57.79 11.84 -18.94
N SER A 245 -58.06 11.21 -20.08
CA SER A 245 -58.28 11.87 -21.35
C SER A 245 -59.64 12.57 -21.35
N GLU A 246 -59.66 13.88 -21.13
CA GLU A 246 -60.78 14.74 -21.55
C GLU A 246 -60.33 15.58 -22.74
N ALA A 247 -60.65 15.08 -23.94
CA ALA A 247 -60.53 15.83 -25.17
C ALA A 247 -61.79 16.68 -25.38
N SER A 248 -61.63 18.00 -25.50
CA SER A 248 -62.65 18.84 -26.12
C SER A 248 -62.04 19.91 -27.02
N SER A 249 -62.31 19.75 -28.32
CA SER A 249 -62.74 20.84 -29.21
C SER A 249 -61.83 22.06 -29.39
N GLN A 250 -60.82 21.85 -30.24
CA GLN A 250 -60.40 22.76 -31.34
C GLN A 250 -61.23 24.03 -31.56
N ALA A 251 -60.58 25.20 -31.53
CA ALA A 251 -60.98 26.40 -32.27
C ALA A 251 -59.73 27.19 -32.70
N THR A 252 -59.81 27.86 -33.86
CA THR A 252 -58.68 28.48 -34.57
C THR A 252 -58.60 30.00 -34.41
N SER A 253 -57.49 30.56 -34.92
CA SER A 253 -57.27 31.93 -35.40
C SER A 253 -56.22 32.75 -34.66
N SER A 254 -55.83 33.86 -35.27
CA SER A 254 -54.44 34.30 -35.36
C SER A 254 -54.20 35.74 -34.91
N SER A 255 -52.91 36.08 -34.88
CA SER A 255 -52.35 37.41 -35.20
C SER A 255 -52.59 38.59 -34.24
N SER A 256 -51.45 39.00 -33.67
CA SER A 256 -50.83 40.33 -33.79
C SER A 256 -51.14 41.48 -32.81
N SER A 257 -50.01 42.06 -32.39
CA SER A 257 -49.69 43.48 -32.20
C SER A 257 -50.20 44.26 -30.98
N SER A 258 -49.23 44.95 -30.34
CA SER A 258 -49.31 46.28 -29.69
C SER A 258 -50.22 46.41 -28.44
N GLU A 259 -49.90 47.18 -27.39
CA GLU A 259 -48.73 48.01 -27.07
C GLU A 259 -48.77 48.45 -25.57
N LYS A 260 -47.64 48.95 -25.05
CA LYS A 260 -47.56 50.14 -24.14
C LYS A 260 -48.00 50.09 -22.65
N SER A 261 -46.96 50.20 -21.79
CA SER A 261 -46.82 51.08 -20.59
C SER A 261 -47.46 50.79 -19.21
N ALA A 262 -46.57 50.75 -18.19
CA ALA A 262 -46.43 51.72 -17.07
C ALA A 262 -46.48 51.19 -15.61
N SER A 263 -45.44 51.57 -14.82
CA SER A 263 -45.38 51.74 -13.33
C SER A 263 -45.75 50.55 -12.42
N SER A 264 -45.12 50.29 -11.26
CA SER A 264 -44.32 51.07 -10.27
C SER A 264 -43.50 50.07 -9.41
N ALA A 265 -42.21 50.25 -9.07
CA ALA A 265 -41.56 51.11 -8.04
C ALA A 265 -41.25 50.40 -6.68
N SER A 266 -40.30 50.96 -5.89
CA SER A 266 -39.76 50.51 -4.58
C SER A 266 -38.77 49.31 -4.63
N SER A 267 -37.45 49.43 -4.36
CA SER A 267 -36.65 49.76 -3.15
C SER A 267 -36.25 48.48 -2.35
N SER A 268 -35.08 48.32 -1.71
CA SER A 268 -34.04 49.28 -1.26
C SER A 268 -32.65 48.65 -1.01
N SER A 269 -31.64 49.53 -0.88
CA SER A 269 -30.47 49.47 0.03
C SER A 269 -29.46 48.29 0.00
N SER A 270 -28.33 48.54 -0.67
CA SER A 270 -26.99 48.42 -0.04
C SER A 270 -26.81 49.53 1.04
N GLU A 271 -25.75 49.67 1.84
CA GLU A 271 -24.38 49.14 1.78
C GLU A 271 -23.72 49.17 3.19
N GLU A 272 -22.42 48.94 3.27
CA GLU A 272 -21.65 48.70 4.51
C GLU A 272 -21.35 49.95 5.36
N SER A 273 -20.94 49.73 6.61
CA SER A 273 -20.28 50.73 7.46
C SER A 273 -19.07 50.12 8.17
N SER A 274 -18.00 50.91 8.30
CA SER A 274 -16.60 50.46 8.47
C SER A 274 -15.92 50.98 9.76
N SER A 275 -14.58 50.86 9.83
CA SER A 275 -13.65 51.42 10.86
C SER A 275 -13.59 50.66 12.22
N SER A 276 -12.54 50.72 13.07
CA SER A 276 -11.08 50.97 12.97
C SER A 276 -10.44 50.63 14.37
N SER A 277 -9.16 50.81 14.76
CA SER A 277 -7.93 51.41 14.19
C SER A 277 -6.64 50.85 14.87
N ALA A 278 -5.47 51.25 14.37
CA ALA A 278 -4.22 51.74 15.03
C ALA A 278 -4.00 51.61 16.58
N SER A 279 -2.77 51.65 17.16
CA SER A 279 -1.35 51.59 16.72
C SER A 279 -0.43 51.85 17.94
N SER A 280 0.84 51.39 17.96
CA SER A 280 1.98 52.14 18.54
C SER A 280 3.35 51.45 18.36
N ASP A 281 4.39 52.27 18.22
CA ASP A 281 5.83 51.96 18.02
C ASP A 281 6.54 51.47 19.33
N GLU A 282 7.88 51.28 19.48
CA GLU A 282 9.00 52.18 19.18
C GLU A 282 10.41 51.54 19.33
N SER A 283 11.40 52.02 18.54
CA SER A 283 12.87 52.09 18.84
C SER A 283 13.71 50.78 18.99
N SER A 284 15.05 50.74 18.79
CA SER A 284 16.00 51.56 18.00
C SER A 284 17.40 50.89 17.95
N SER A 285 18.36 51.56 17.29
CA SER A 285 19.83 51.43 17.31
C SER A 285 20.51 50.76 16.09
N ALA A 286 21.68 51.30 15.76
CA ALA A 286 22.41 51.11 14.51
C ALA A 286 23.83 50.64 14.80
N ASP A 287 24.52 50.13 13.78
CA ASP A 287 25.97 50.36 13.67
C ASP A 287 26.43 50.35 12.21
N ASP A 288 27.52 51.06 11.95
CA ASP A 288 28.02 51.43 10.63
C ASP A 288 29.43 50.83 10.43
N THR A 289 29.71 50.21 9.28
CA THR A 289 31.10 50.08 8.79
C THR A 289 31.14 49.90 7.27
N SER A 290 31.69 50.91 6.61
CA SER A 290 32.15 50.82 5.22
C SER A 290 33.55 50.21 5.12
N SER A 291 33.82 49.40 4.09
CA SER A 291 35.19 49.24 3.56
C SER A 291 35.17 48.79 2.09
N ASP A 292 35.80 49.58 1.24
CA ASP A 292 36.19 49.25 -0.14
C ASP A 292 37.15 48.05 -0.23
N GLY A 293 37.36 47.50 -1.44
CA GLY A 293 38.48 46.56 -1.62
C GLY A 293 38.68 45.73 -2.90
N ASN A 294 38.34 46.22 -4.11
CA ASN A 294 38.98 45.92 -5.42
C ASN A 294 39.35 44.46 -5.87
N PRO A 295 39.07 44.04 -7.13
CA PRO A 295 39.51 42.73 -7.67
C PRO A 295 40.89 42.77 -8.37
N GLN A 296 41.64 41.65 -8.43
CA GLN A 296 42.43 41.22 -9.61
C GLN A 296 43.17 39.86 -9.45
N LEU A 297 43.09 39.05 -10.53
CA LEU A 297 44.13 38.27 -11.24
C LEU A 297 45.33 37.57 -10.54
N GLN A 298 45.61 36.38 -11.11
CA GLN A 298 46.89 35.78 -11.54
C GLN A 298 47.48 34.54 -10.81
N GLN A 299 47.82 33.57 -11.68
CA GLN A 299 48.61 32.32 -11.53
C GLN A 299 47.93 31.13 -10.83
#